data_AF-A0A1F4I3R9-F1
#
_entry.id   AF-A0A1F4I3R9-F1
#
_cell.length_a   1.000
_cell.length_b   1.000
_cell.length_c   1.000
_cell.angle_alpha   90.00
_cell.angle_beta   90.00
_cell.angle_gamma   90.00
#
_symmetry.space_group_name_H-M   'P 1'
#
loop_
_entity.id
_entity.type
_entity.pdbx_description
1 polymer ?
#
loop_
_entity_poly.entity_id
_entity_poly.type
_entity_poly.pdbx_seq_one_letter_code
_entity_poly.pdbx_strand_id
1 'polypeptide(L)'
;MIVSERPTTIKKWKWCKLLGGHDEPIDMRDWPGSYLPIIAAIGKEVNVNGEIVVKGIVRDLKDTARMVNFSYSETIQTVALQNKIPYMASVEATRGLEEYWDAPNLNDLSYLPFNEFNESGERISRPERQPGATMATAQVQLLQLSTDQMRAASGQQNANFGIRSEAVSGVGIQRLKAQGENATFHFPDNHVRALRYEALVLLDLIPKVYDTKRVVRILGLDGKDEKATLDPGSESPYAENTVAEDVEKIFNPLLGKYDVVIDTGPSYQTQRQESAAILTDLAAKNPQIMGAAGDIVMRSYDFPMAEELAKRLEKTLPPGMKEDAKQPQIPPQVQQQMQQAQQQSEQMQQHIQMLEQSLQEIGGKYNELEQSRQIEAGKLEVDRMNAETARMKAQGELQIKASQPTNELPEIEKLRFEADVKIRLKQMDIDAAKEIEIMRHCQKVDMHDIQQTEIPQ
;
A
#
# COMPACT_ATOMS: atom_id res chain seq x y z
N MET A 1 31.98 59.25 16.04
CA MET A 1 33.20 58.76 16.72
C MET A 1 33.08 57.26 16.84
N ILE A 2 34.02 56.50 16.29
CA ILE A 2 34.10 55.05 16.49
C ILE A 2 34.67 54.83 17.89
N VAL A 3 33.91 54.16 18.77
CA VAL A 3 34.19 54.09 20.22
C VAL A 3 35.11 52.93 20.58
N SER A 4 35.27 51.93 19.72
CA SER A 4 36.20 50.81 19.90
C SER A 4 36.34 50.05 18.58
N GLU A 5 37.57 49.78 18.15
CA GLU A 5 37.86 48.87 17.03
C GLU A 5 38.41 47.55 17.57
N ARG A 6 37.88 46.44 17.06
CA ARG A 6 38.38 45.09 17.37
C ARG A 6 38.86 44.41 16.09
N PRO A 7 40.13 43.97 16.01
CA PRO A 7 40.58 43.17 14.90
C PRO A 7 39.80 41.85 14.87
N THR A 8 39.13 41.59 13.74
CA THR A 8 38.27 40.41 13.56
C THR A 8 38.68 39.71 12.27
N THR A 9 38.85 38.39 12.33
CA THR A 9 39.15 37.57 11.16
C THR A 9 37.85 37.08 10.54
N ILE A 10 37.61 37.42 9.27
CA ILE A 10 36.39 37.03 8.52
C ILE A 10 36.79 36.03 7.44
N LYS A 11 36.08 34.90 7.36
CA LYS A 11 36.26 33.92 6.29
C LYS A 11 35.68 34.49 5.00
N LYS A 12 36.46 34.47 3.91
CA LYS A 12 36.00 34.83 2.57
C LYS A 12 36.26 33.69 1.61
N TRP A 13 35.30 33.41 0.75
CA TRP A 13 35.45 32.43 -0.32
C TRP A 13 35.96 33.11 -1.58
N LYS A 14 36.79 32.41 -2.34
CA LYS A 14 37.24 32.83 -3.66
C LYS A 14 37.04 31.68 -4.63
N TRP A 15 36.39 31.98 -5.76
CA TRP A 15 36.31 31.04 -6.85
C TRP A 15 37.65 31.07 -7.60
N CYS A 16 38.25 29.90 -7.80
CA CYS A 16 39.53 29.75 -8.49
C CYS A 16 39.39 28.74 -9.62
N LYS A 17 39.88 29.08 -10.81
CA LYS A 17 39.99 28.13 -11.93
C LYS A 17 41.40 27.54 -11.95
N LEU A 18 41.49 26.24 -11.72
CA LEU A 18 42.72 25.47 -11.73
C LEU A 18 42.76 24.57 -12.98
N LEU A 19 43.93 24.46 -13.61
CA LEU A 19 44.18 23.53 -14.72
C LEU A 19 45.31 22.60 -14.30
N GLY A 20 45.16 21.29 -14.54
CA GLY A 20 46.19 20.31 -14.19
C GLY A 20 47.52 20.63 -14.87
N GLY A 21 48.59 20.72 -14.08
CA GLY A 21 49.93 21.08 -14.54
C GLY A 21 50.37 22.53 -14.26
N HIS A 22 49.50 23.35 -13.67
CA HIS A 22 49.85 24.68 -13.16
C HIS A 22 49.76 24.72 -11.63
N ASP A 23 50.76 25.33 -10.98
CA ASP A 23 50.81 25.49 -9.52
C ASP A 23 49.96 26.68 -9.02
N GLU A 24 49.61 27.62 -9.91
CA GLU A 24 48.82 28.81 -9.60
C GLU A 24 47.47 28.82 -10.34
N PRO A 25 46.41 29.41 -9.73
CA PRO A 25 45.11 29.54 -10.37
C PRO A 25 45.15 30.52 -11.55
N ILE A 26 44.53 30.13 -12.66
CA ILE A 26 44.48 30.90 -13.91
C ILE A 26 43.52 32.09 -13.80
N ASP A 27 42.39 31.88 -13.11
CA ASP A 27 41.40 32.93 -12.83
C ASP A 27 41.03 32.84 -11.36
N MET A 28 40.85 33.99 -10.73
CA MET A 28 40.50 34.14 -9.33
C MET A 28 39.45 35.24 -9.20
N ARG A 29 38.29 34.90 -8.63
CA ARG A 29 37.19 35.83 -8.40
C ARG A 29 36.75 35.77 -6.94
N ASP A 30 36.49 36.93 -6.36
CA ASP A 30 35.95 37.00 -5.01
C ASP A 30 34.48 36.59 -5.03
N TRP A 31 34.12 35.67 -4.13
CA TRP A 31 32.73 35.26 -3.96
C TRP A 31 32.02 36.26 -3.04
N PRO A 32 30.86 36.80 -3.45
CA PRO A 32 30.13 37.77 -2.63
C PRO A 32 29.52 37.15 -1.36
N GLY A 33 29.33 35.84 -1.34
CA GLY A 33 28.69 35.13 -0.23
C GLY A 33 29.63 34.74 0.92
N SER A 34 29.05 34.50 2.09
CA SER A 34 29.72 34.03 3.30
C SER A 34 29.80 32.50 3.37
N TYR A 35 28.92 31.82 2.62
CA TYR A 35 28.80 30.36 2.55
C TYR A 35 29.37 29.81 1.23
N LEU A 36 29.80 28.55 1.24
CA LEU A 36 30.32 27.85 0.07
C LEU A 36 29.13 27.47 -0.85
N PRO A 37 29.10 27.91 -2.12
CA PRO A 37 27.98 27.62 -3.04
C PRO A 37 28.09 26.22 -3.68
N ILE A 38 28.51 25.22 -2.91
CA ILE A 38 28.56 23.83 -3.34
C ILE A 38 27.73 23.04 -2.35
N ILE A 39 26.52 22.66 -2.77
CA ILE A 39 25.58 21.92 -1.95
C ILE A 39 25.77 20.43 -2.23
N ALA A 40 26.20 19.68 -1.22
CA ALA A 40 26.32 18.24 -1.31
C ALA A 40 25.01 17.56 -0.88
N ALA A 41 24.34 16.90 -1.82
CA ALA A 41 23.22 16.01 -1.52
C ALA A 41 23.76 14.60 -1.25
N ILE A 42 23.95 14.29 0.03
CA ILE A 42 24.63 13.06 0.45
C ILE A 42 23.59 11.96 0.74
N GLY A 43 23.89 10.73 0.29
CA GLY A 43 23.10 9.55 0.59
C GLY A 43 23.27 9.10 2.04
N LYS A 44 23.81 7.91 2.26
CA LYS A 44 24.15 7.41 3.60
C LYS A 44 25.63 7.61 3.88
N GLU A 45 25.95 8.28 4.98
CA GLU A 45 27.31 8.37 5.51
C GLU A 45 27.51 7.34 6.61
N VAL A 46 28.59 6.57 6.53
CA VAL A 46 28.99 5.62 7.58
C VAL A 46 30.47 5.84 7.87
N ASN A 47 30.81 6.04 9.13
CA ASN A 47 32.19 6.06 9.57
C ASN A 47 32.67 4.62 9.81
N VAL A 48 33.64 4.17 9.02
CA VAL A 48 34.28 2.86 9.16
C VAL A 48 35.75 3.10 9.46
N ASN A 49 36.18 2.82 10.69
CA ASN A 49 37.58 2.93 11.12
C ASN A 49 38.21 4.33 10.89
N GLY A 50 37.43 5.41 10.97
CA GLY A 50 37.90 6.78 10.75
C GLY A 50 37.76 7.27 9.31
N GLU A 51 37.36 6.40 8.37
CA GLU A 51 37.05 6.79 6.99
C GLU A 51 35.53 6.97 6.82
N ILE A 52 35.14 8.13 6.28
CA ILE A 52 33.74 8.41 5.94
C ILE A 52 33.45 7.77 4.59
N VAL A 53 32.66 6.69 4.60
CA VAL A 53 32.18 6.03 3.40
C VAL A 53 30.78 6.53 3.09
N VAL A 54 30.65 7.21 1.95
CA VAL A 54 29.36 7.60 1.39
C VAL A 54 28.82 6.48 0.50
N LYS A 55 27.57 6.09 0.69
CA LYS A 55 26.89 5.11 -0.18
C LYS A 55 25.44 5.48 -0.47
N GLY A 56 24.97 5.10 -1.65
CA GLY A 56 23.54 5.14 -2.01
C GLY A 56 22.84 3.82 -1.68
N ILE A 57 21.51 3.80 -1.82
CA ILE A 57 20.66 2.62 -1.55
C ILE A 57 21.06 1.41 -2.41
N VAL A 58 21.47 1.65 -3.66
CA VAL A 58 21.81 0.59 -4.63
C VAL A 58 23.06 -0.18 -4.22
N ARG A 59 23.98 0.39 -3.42
CA ARG A 59 25.25 -0.27 -3.08
C ARG A 59 25.02 -1.61 -2.37
N ASP A 60 24.06 -1.66 -1.46
CA ASP A 60 23.74 -2.85 -0.68
C ASP A 60 22.90 -3.87 -1.49
N LEU A 61 22.27 -3.42 -2.57
CA LEU A 61 21.44 -4.25 -3.47
C LEU A 61 22.22 -4.94 -4.59
N LYS A 62 23.48 -4.57 -4.82
CA LYS A 62 24.28 -5.10 -5.94
C LYS A 62 24.48 -6.61 -5.85
N ASP A 63 24.72 -7.14 -4.65
CA ASP A 63 25.05 -8.55 -4.49
C ASP A 63 23.81 -9.45 -4.61
N THR A 64 22.68 -9.04 -4.04
CA THR A 64 21.41 -9.74 -4.22
C THR A 64 20.93 -9.68 -5.67
N ALA A 65 21.10 -8.54 -6.36
CA ALA A 65 20.81 -8.42 -7.79
C ALA A 65 21.65 -9.38 -8.64
N ARG A 66 22.95 -9.56 -8.32
CA ARG A 66 23.81 -10.53 -9.01
C ARG A 66 23.33 -11.96 -8.81
N MET A 67 22.92 -12.31 -7.59
CA MET A 67 22.35 -13.63 -7.30
C MET A 67 21.07 -13.88 -8.09
N VAL A 68 20.15 -12.92 -8.13
CA VAL A 68 18.91 -13.01 -8.91
C VAL A 68 19.22 -13.22 -10.40
N ASN A 69 20.13 -12.41 -10.97
CA ASN A 69 20.51 -12.53 -12.37
C ASN A 69 21.14 -13.89 -12.70
N PHE A 70 21.98 -14.41 -11.81
CA PHE A 70 22.59 -15.73 -11.96
C PHE A 70 21.54 -16.84 -11.91
N SER A 71 20.68 -16.86 -10.89
CA SER A 71 19.61 -17.85 -10.72
C SER A 71 18.62 -17.85 -11.90
N TYR A 72 18.26 -16.68 -12.42
CA TYR A 72 17.44 -16.57 -13.63
C TYR A 72 18.16 -17.15 -14.86
N SER A 73 19.45 -16.88 -15.01
CA SER A 73 20.22 -17.40 -16.14
C SER A 73 20.34 -18.93 -16.08
N GLU A 74 20.60 -19.48 -14.89
CA GLU A 74 20.73 -20.92 -14.67
C GLU A 74 19.40 -21.66 -14.90
N THR A 75 18.28 -21.09 -14.44
CA THR A 75 16.96 -21.68 -14.67
C THR A 75 16.60 -21.69 -16.15
N ILE A 76 16.88 -20.60 -16.88
CA ILE A 76 16.70 -20.54 -18.33
C ILE A 76 17.61 -21.54 -19.04
N GLN A 77 18.89 -21.65 -18.66
CA GLN A 77 19.81 -22.63 -19.25
C GLN A 77 19.34 -24.06 -19.03
N THR A 78 18.87 -24.39 -17.83
CA THR A 78 18.37 -25.73 -17.50
C THR A 78 17.16 -26.07 -18.37
N VAL A 79 16.21 -25.14 -18.54
CA VAL A 79 15.04 -25.33 -19.42
C VAL A 79 15.45 -25.41 -20.89
N ALA A 80 16.42 -24.63 -21.34
CA ALA A 80 16.89 -24.65 -22.72
C ALA A 80 17.65 -25.94 -23.07
N LEU A 81 18.39 -26.51 -22.11
CA LEU A 81 19.12 -27.78 -22.27
C LEU A 81 18.20 -29.01 -22.14
N GLN A 82 16.96 -28.85 -21.70
CA GLN A 82 16.01 -29.95 -21.66
C GLN A 82 15.68 -30.40 -23.08
N ASN A 83 16.12 -31.61 -23.41
CA ASN A 83 15.68 -32.28 -24.63
C ASN A 83 14.18 -32.56 -24.56
N LYS A 84 13.49 -32.45 -25.69
CA LYS A 84 12.14 -33.01 -25.84
C LYS A 84 12.23 -34.51 -25.54
N ILE A 85 11.45 -35.01 -24.59
CA ILE A 85 11.51 -36.40 -24.11
C ILE A 85 11.03 -37.35 -25.21
N PRO A 86 11.93 -38.13 -25.86
CA PRO A 86 11.51 -39.14 -26.83
C PRO A 86 11.06 -40.41 -26.10
N TYR A 87 10.34 -41.27 -26.82
CA TYR A 87 10.19 -42.66 -26.40
C TYR A 87 11.49 -43.41 -26.67
N MET A 88 11.98 -44.16 -25.68
CA MET A 88 13.05 -45.12 -25.88
C MET A 88 12.41 -46.45 -26.28
N ALA A 89 12.66 -46.89 -27.51
CA ALA A 89 12.12 -48.13 -28.07
C ALA A 89 13.21 -48.91 -28.82
N SER A 90 13.09 -50.24 -28.85
CA SER A 90 13.85 -51.06 -29.80
C SER A 90 13.31 -50.83 -31.22
N VAL A 91 14.19 -50.81 -32.23
CA VAL A 91 13.80 -50.66 -33.65
C VAL A 91 12.81 -51.73 -34.10
N GLU A 92 12.87 -52.93 -33.51
CA GLU A 92 11.94 -54.03 -33.79
C GLU A 92 10.53 -53.79 -33.20
N ALA A 93 10.44 -53.03 -32.11
CA ALA A 93 9.18 -52.71 -31.44
C ALA A 93 8.29 -51.78 -32.29
N THR A 94 8.90 -50.93 -33.11
CA THR A 94 8.24 -49.87 -33.90
C THR A 94 8.15 -50.19 -35.39
N ARG A 95 8.75 -51.30 -35.85
CA ARG A 95 8.79 -51.71 -37.26
C ARG A 95 7.36 -51.89 -37.82
N GLY A 96 7.06 -51.19 -38.91
CA GLY A 96 5.74 -51.22 -39.57
C GLY A 96 4.65 -50.37 -38.90
N LEU A 97 4.98 -49.66 -37.82
CA LEU A 97 4.07 -48.78 -37.07
C LEU A 97 4.55 -47.32 -37.10
N GLU A 98 5.45 -46.98 -38.02
CA GLU A 98 6.08 -45.65 -38.14
C GLU A 98 5.05 -44.51 -38.26
N GLU A 99 3.93 -44.74 -38.96
CA GLU A 99 2.82 -43.78 -39.06
C GLU A 99 2.25 -43.39 -37.69
N TYR A 100 2.21 -44.32 -36.73
CA TYR A 100 1.76 -44.05 -35.36
C TYR A 100 2.85 -43.44 -34.47
N TRP A 101 4.13 -43.68 -34.78
CA TRP A 101 5.28 -43.25 -33.98
C TRP A 101 5.93 -41.94 -34.45
N ASP A 102 5.65 -41.46 -35.66
CA ASP A 102 6.15 -40.19 -36.21
C ASP A 102 5.34 -38.96 -35.76
N ALA A 103 4.03 -39.13 -35.56
CA ALA A 103 3.10 -38.06 -35.15
C ALA A 103 2.53 -38.10 -33.71
N PRO A 104 3.12 -38.75 -32.67
CA PRO A 104 2.50 -38.82 -31.33
C PRO A 104 2.21 -37.46 -30.67
N ASN A 105 2.94 -36.41 -31.04
CA ASN A 105 2.75 -35.06 -30.51
C ASN A 105 1.96 -34.14 -31.47
N LEU A 106 1.60 -34.63 -32.66
CA LEU A 106 0.87 -33.89 -33.70
C LEU A 106 -0.59 -34.36 -33.80
N ASN A 107 -0.84 -35.64 -33.55
CA ASN A 107 -2.18 -36.25 -33.60
C ASN A 107 -2.52 -36.85 -32.23
N ASP A 108 -3.71 -36.53 -31.69
CA ASP A 108 -4.23 -37.14 -30.47
C ASP A 108 -4.71 -38.58 -30.75
N LEU A 109 -3.77 -39.53 -30.76
CA LEU A 109 -4.04 -40.96 -30.90
C LEU A 109 -4.57 -41.55 -29.56
N SER A 110 -5.63 -42.34 -29.61
CA SER A 110 -6.22 -42.96 -28.41
C SER A 110 -5.35 -44.08 -27.79
N TYR A 111 -4.46 -44.69 -28.58
CA TYR A 111 -3.51 -45.70 -28.13
C TYR A 111 -2.28 -45.71 -29.05
N LEU A 112 -1.11 -46.08 -28.51
CA LEU A 112 0.07 -46.35 -29.31
C LEU A 112 0.33 -47.86 -29.40
N PRO A 113 0.16 -48.48 -30.58
CA PRO A 113 0.50 -49.89 -30.76
C PRO A 113 2.02 -50.10 -30.75
N PHE A 114 2.47 -51.25 -30.25
CA PHE A 114 3.86 -51.71 -30.31
C PHE A 114 3.90 -53.23 -30.54
N ASN A 115 4.99 -53.73 -31.12
CA ASN A 115 5.19 -55.17 -31.31
C ASN A 115 5.71 -55.81 -30.02
N GLU A 116 5.00 -56.82 -29.49
CA GLU A 116 5.38 -57.53 -28.26
C GLU A 116 6.44 -58.63 -28.49
N PHE A 117 6.55 -59.16 -29.71
CA PHE A 117 7.45 -60.26 -30.06
C PHE A 117 8.29 -59.94 -31.30
N ASN A 118 9.56 -60.37 -31.31
CA ASN A 118 10.40 -60.29 -32.50
C ASN A 118 10.16 -61.48 -33.45
N GLU A 119 10.78 -61.44 -34.64
CA GLU A 119 10.70 -62.53 -35.64
C GLU A 119 11.22 -63.88 -35.12
N SER A 120 12.00 -63.87 -34.01
CA SER A 120 12.54 -65.06 -33.33
C SER A 120 11.69 -65.54 -32.14
N GLY A 121 10.55 -64.90 -31.85
CA GLY A 121 9.63 -65.28 -30.77
C GLY A 121 10.03 -64.81 -29.36
N GLU A 122 11.02 -63.94 -29.23
CA GLU A 122 11.44 -63.34 -27.96
C GLU A 122 10.60 -62.10 -27.63
N ARG A 123 10.34 -61.86 -26.34
CA ARG A 123 9.57 -60.70 -25.87
C ARG A 123 10.40 -59.42 -25.98
N ILE A 124 9.86 -58.41 -26.65
CA ILE A 124 10.48 -57.09 -26.79
C ILE A 124 10.08 -56.21 -25.59
N SER A 125 11.02 -55.43 -25.06
CA SER A 125 10.72 -54.45 -24.01
C SER A 125 9.78 -53.36 -24.54
N ARG A 126 8.76 -53.03 -23.74
CA ARG A 126 7.82 -51.96 -24.08
C ARG A 126 8.54 -50.62 -24.27
N PRO A 127 8.13 -49.77 -25.23
CA PRO A 127 8.61 -48.41 -25.30
C PRO A 127 8.27 -47.63 -24.03
N GLU A 128 9.27 -46.99 -23.41
CA GLU A 128 9.08 -46.17 -22.22
C GLU A 128 9.56 -44.74 -22.48
N ARG A 129 8.84 -43.75 -21.93
CA ARG A 129 9.37 -42.39 -21.85
C ARG A 129 10.28 -42.32 -20.65
N GLN A 130 11.50 -41.82 -20.85
CA GLN A 130 12.29 -41.43 -19.69
C GLN A 130 11.55 -40.32 -18.95
N PRO A 131 11.55 -40.32 -17.61
CA PRO A 131 11.04 -39.17 -16.88
C PRO A 131 11.82 -37.94 -17.34
N GLY A 132 11.10 -36.86 -17.64
CA GLY A 132 11.75 -35.60 -18.01
C GLY A 132 12.75 -35.18 -16.95
N ALA A 133 13.82 -34.51 -17.36
CA ALA A 133 14.66 -33.82 -16.41
C ALA A 133 13.79 -32.79 -15.70
N THR A 134 13.44 -33.06 -14.44
CA THR A 134 12.71 -32.09 -13.62
C THR A 134 13.68 -30.98 -13.24
N MET A 135 13.21 -29.73 -13.29
CA MET A 135 13.99 -28.65 -12.70
C MET A 135 14.25 -29.01 -11.24
N ALA A 136 15.50 -28.84 -10.80
CA ALA A 136 15.81 -29.05 -9.39
C ALA A 136 14.98 -28.05 -8.58
N THR A 137 14.16 -28.55 -7.66
CA THR A 137 13.38 -27.72 -6.73
C THR A 137 14.28 -26.71 -6.00
N ALA A 138 15.54 -27.06 -5.77
CA ALA A 138 16.58 -26.18 -5.24
C ALA A 138 16.81 -24.90 -6.08
N GLN A 139 16.77 -24.96 -7.42
CA GLN A 139 16.97 -23.79 -8.28
C GLN A 139 15.80 -22.80 -8.18
N VAL A 140 14.57 -23.32 -8.17
CA VAL A 140 13.36 -22.50 -8.02
C VAL A 140 13.32 -21.86 -6.62
N GLN A 141 13.67 -22.61 -5.58
CA GLN A 141 13.79 -22.09 -4.22
C GLN A 141 14.90 -21.04 -4.09
N LEU A 142 16.04 -21.23 -4.75
CA LEU A 142 17.13 -20.25 -4.76
C LEU A 142 16.69 -18.94 -5.41
N LEU A 143 15.93 -19.00 -6.50
CA LEU A 143 15.38 -17.82 -7.14
C LEU A 143 14.43 -17.04 -6.20
N GLN A 144 13.52 -17.74 -5.52
CA GLN A 144 12.63 -17.13 -4.52
C GLN A 144 13.42 -16.49 -3.38
N LEU A 145 14.36 -17.25 -2.80
CA LEU A 145 15.21 -16.77 -1.71
C LEU A 145 16.03 -15.55 -2.12
N SER A 146 16.59 -15.52 -3.33
CA SER A 146 17.37 -14.38 -3.82
C SER A 146 16.51 -13.12 -3.99
N THR A 147 15.26 -13.29 -4.41
CA THR A 147 14.29 -12.18 -4.51
C THR A 147 13.91 -11.66 -3.13
N ASP A 148 13.70 -12.55 -2.16
CA ASP A 148 13.40 -12.18 -0.78
C ASP A 148 14.58 -11.50 -0.09
N GLN A 149 15.81 -11.97 -0.34
CA GLN A 149 17.03 -11.31 0.13
C GLN A 149 17.19 -9.91 -0.47
N MET A 150 16.87 -9.73 -1.76
CA MET A 150 16.88 -8.41 -2.39
C MET A 150 15.89 -7.47 -1.72
N ARG A 151 14.69 -7.96 -1.40
CA ARG A 151 13.66 -7.19 -0.71
C ARG A 151 14.08 -6.84 0.72
N ALA A 152 14.61 -7.81 1.47
CA ALA A 152 15.13 -7.61 2.82
C ALA A 152 16.30 -6.62 2.85
N ALA A 153 17.25 -6.71 1.90
CA ALA A 153 18.38 -5.80 1.77
C ALA A 153 17.95 -4.37 1.42
N SER A 154 16.84 -4.20 0.70
CA SER A 154 16.26 -2.88 0.42
C SER A 154 15.63 -2.22 1.65
N GLY A 155 15.34 -2.99 2.72
CA GLY A 155 14.58 -2.52 3.88
C GLY A 155 13.10 -2.21 3.60
N GLN A 156 12.62 -2.45 2.37
CA GLN A 156 11.24 -2.23 1.96
C GLN A 156 10.41 -3.49 2.21
N GLN A 157 9.28 -3.35 2.89
CA GLN A 157 8.39 -4.46 3.19
C GLN A 157 7.38 -4.72 2.06
N ASN A 158 6.81 -5.93 1.99
CA ASN A 158 5.79 -6.30 0.99
C ASN A 158 4.60 -5.31 0.92
N ALA A 159 4.24 -4.73 2.08
CA ALA A 159 3.20 -3.71 2.18
C ALA A 159 3.49 -2.43 1.38
N ASN A 160 4.77 -2.08 1.17
CA ASN A 160 5.17 -0.92 0.36
C ASN A 160 4.96 -1.18 -1.12
N PHE A 161 5.04 -2.44 -1.55
CA PHE A 161 4.82 -2.86 -2.94
C PHE A 161 3.34 -3.08 -3.27
N GLY A 162 2.42 -2.81 -2.34
CA GLY A 162 1.00 -3.08 -2.52
C GLY A 162 0.64 -4.58 -2.55
N ILE A 163 1.60 -5.45 -2.22
CA ILE A 163 1.37 -6.88 -2.09
C ILE A 163 0.60 -7.10 -0.78
N ARG A 164 -0.51 -7.84 -0.84
CA ARG A 164 -1.34 -8.14 0.33
C ARG A 164 -0.47 -8.80 1.40
N SER A 165 -0.27 -8.09 2.51
CA SER A 165 0.32 -8.62 3.74
C SER A 165 -0.76 -9.37 4.52
N GLU A 166 -0.36 -10.31 5.38
CA GLU A 166 -1.28 -11.00 6.31
C GLU A 166 -1.99 -10.05 7.30
N ALA A 167 -1.58 -8.78 7.36
CA ALA A 167 -2.24 -7.74 8.13
C ALA A 167 -3.56 -7.32 7.44
N VAL A 168 -4.69 -7.81 7.98
CA VAL A 168 -6.04 -7.51 7.48
C VAL A 168 -6.52 -6.09 7.84
N SER A 169 -5.98 -5.48 8.90
CA SER A 169 -6.37 -4.14 9.35
C SER A 169 -5.63 -3.04 8.61
N GLY A 170 -6.36 -2.03 8.10
CA GLY A 170 -5.79 -0.85 7.44
C GLY A 170 -4.77 -0.09 8.29
N VAL A 171 -4.96 -0.05 9.62
CA VAL A 171 -4.01 0.55 10.56
C VAL A 171 -2.70 -0.25 10.62
N GLY A 172 -2.80 -1.58 10.55
CA GLY A 172 -1.63 -2.47 10.48
C GLY A 172 -0.81 -2.26 9.21
N ILE A 173 -1.49 -2.12 8.06
CA ILE A 173 -0.84 -1.81 6.78
C ILE A 173 -0.15 -0.45 6.81
N GLN A 174 -0.79 0.58 7.39
CA GLN A 174 -0.19 1.91 7.54
C GLN A 174 1.07 1.89 8.42
N ARG A 175 1.06 1.15 9.54
CA ARG A 175 2.24 1.00 10.40
C ARG A 175 3.38 0.28 9.70
N LEU A 176 3.08 -0.75 8.90
CA LEU A 176 4.09 -1.45 8.10
C LEU A 176 4.68 -0.54 7.01
N LYS A 177 3.87 0.31 6.39
CA LYS A 177 4.33 1.33 5.44
C LYS A 177 5.28 2.32 6.10
N ALA A 178 4.88 2.89 7.24
CA ALA A 178 5.72 3.81 8.01
C ALA A 178 7.04 3.14 8.45
N GLN A 179 7.02 1.86 8.82
CA GLN A 179 8.24 1.11 9.15
C GLN A 179 9.18 0.97 7.93
N GLY A 180 8.64 0.71 6.74
CA GLY A 180 9.44 0.66 5.51
C GLY A 180 9.97 2.03 5.07
N GLU A 181 9.21 3.10 5.30
CA GLU A 181 9.65 4.48 5.05
C GLU A 181 10.82 4.87 5.97
N ASN A 182 10.75 4.51 7.26
CA ASN A 182 11.84 4.75 8.23
C ASN A 182 13.18 4.15 7.78
N ALA A 183 13.18 3.00 7.10
CA ALA A 183 14.42 2.37 6.62
C ALA A 183 15.15 3.24 5.57
N THR A 184 14.41 4.00 4.77
CA THR A 184 14.95 4.85 3.69
C THR A 184 14.90 6.34 3.99
N PHE A 185 14.33 6.74 5.13
CA PHE A 185 14.10 8.12 5.54
C PHE A 185 15.36 9.01 5.57
N HIS A 186 16.53 8.43 5.78
CA HIS A 186 17.80 9.15 5.76
C HIS A 186 18.10 9.82 4.41
N PHE A 187 17.59 9.30 3.28
CA PHE A 187 17.76 9.92 1.96
C PHE A 187 16.96 11.22 1.80
N PRO A 188 15.62 11.24 1.99
CA PRO A 188 14.87 12.48 1.97
C PRO A 188 15.34 13.44 3.05
N ASP A 189 15.65 12.99 4.28
CA ASP A 189 16.18 13.86 5.34
C ASP A 189 17.48 14.57 4.93
N ASN A 190 18.44 13.84 4.36
CA ASN A 190 19.68 14.45 3.87
C ASN A 190 19.44 15.39 2.69
N HIS A 191 18.43 15.14 1.87
CA HIS A 191 18.00 16.09 0.84
C HIS A 191 17.43 17.38 1.46
N VAL A 192 16.65 17.30 2.55
CA VAL A 192 16.20 18.50 3.29
C VAL A 192 17.37 19.30 3.82
N ARG A 193 18.38 18.63 4.39
CA ARG A 193 19.59 19.29 4.90
C ARG A 193 20.34 20.01 3.79
N ALA A 194 20.43 19.39 2.61
CA ALA A 194 21.01 20.02 1.43
C ALA A 194 20.20 21.26 1.00
N LEU A 195 18.87 21.15 0.93
CA LEU A 195 17.98 22.25 0.55
C LEU A 195 18.02 23.40 1.57
N ARG A 196 18.20 23.08 2.86
CA ARG A 196 18.40 24.08 3.92
C ARG A 196 19.71 24.83 3.74
N TYR A 197 20.78 24.13 3.41
CA TYR A 197 22.05 24.75 3.12
C TYR A 197 21.97 25.63 1.87
N GLU A 198 21.28 25.17 0.82
CA GLU A 198 20.97 25.96 -0.37
C GLU A 198 20.21 27.25 -0.04
N ALA A 199 19.13 27.15 0.75
CA ALA A 199 18.35 28.30 1.17
C ALA A 199 19.19 29.32 1.96
N LEU A 200 20.09 28.86 2.83
CA LEU A 200 21.02 29.73 3.56
C LEU A 200 21.99 30.47 2.62
N VAL A 201 22.52 29.78 1.61
CA VAL A 201 23.38 30.39 0.58
C VAL A 201 22.58 31.45 -0.20
N LEU A 202 21.34 31.14 -0.58
CA LEU A 202 20.49 32.08 -1.31
C LEU A 202 20.13 33.31 -0.46
N LEU A 203 19.74 33.13 0.81
CA LEU A 203 19.43 34.23 1.72
C LEU A 203 20.61 35.20 1.92
N ASP A 204 21.85 34.70 1.94
CA ASP A 204 23.05 35.54 2.05
C ASP A 204 23.39 36.26 0.72
N LEU A 205 22.94 35.74 -0.42
CA LEU A 205 23.17 36.33 -1.74
C LEU A 205 22.07 37.31 -2.16
N ILE A 206 20.80 37.06 -1.81
CA ILE A 206 19.65 37.87 -2.23
C ILE A 206 19.87 39.38 -1.96
N PRO A 207 20.30 39.83 -0.77
CA PRO A 207 20.52 41.26 -0.51
C PRO A 207 21.68 41.86 -1.31
N LYS A 208 22.61 41.04 -1.80
CA LYS A 208 23.81 41.50 -2.54
C LYS A 208 23.58 41.53 -4.05
N VAL A 209 22.64 40.72 -4.55
CA VAL A 209 22.39 40.53 -6.00
C VAL A 209 21.08 41.20 -6.44
N TYR A 210 20.05 41.25 -5.58
CA TYR A 210 18.76 41.82 -5.95
C TYR A 210 18.72 43.32 -5.66
N ASP A 211 18.83 44.10 -6.73
CA ASP A 211 18.87 45.56 -6.76
C ASP A 211 17.55 46.21 -7.24
N THR A 212 16.67 45.42 -7.84
CA THR A 212 15.51 45.87 -8.62
C THR A 212 14.19 45.31 -8.06
N LYS A 213 13.14 46.13 -8.11
CA LYS A 213 11.78 45.73 -7.70
C LYS A 213 11.25 44.61 -8.59
N ARG A 214 10.70 43.55 -8.00
CA ARG A 214 10.16 42.40 -8.74
C ARG A 214 9.01 41.74 -7.98
N VAL A 215 8.01 41.27 -8.72
CA VAL A 215 6.90 40.47 -8.16
C VAL A 215 7.30 39.00 -8.24
N VAL A 216 7.32 38.33 -7.10
CA VAL A 216 7.61 36.90 -6.98
C VAL A 216 6.35 36.18 -6.49
N ARG A 217 6.09 35.01 -7.07
CA ARG A 217 5.02 34.13 -6.62
C ARG A 217 5.54 33.33 -5.43
N ILE A 218 4.85 33.45 -4.30
CA ILE A 218 5.09 32.65 -3.10
C ILE A 218 3.95 31.66 -2.94
N LEU A 219 4.26 30.49 -2.38
CA LEU A 219 3.23 29.52 -2.02
C LEU A 219 2.81 29.84 -0.58
N GLY A 220 1.53 30.14 -0.35
CA GLY A 220 0.98 30.28 1.00
C GLY A 220 0.95 28.93 1.73
N LEU A 221 0.78 28.95 3.05
CA LEU A 221 0.66 27.74 3.88
C LEU A 221 -0.49 26.82 3.41
N ASP A 222 -1.51 27.40 2.78
CA ASP A 222 -2.66 26.69 2.21
C ASP A 222 -2.41 26.12 0.80
N GLY A 223 -1.17 26.21 0.28
CA GLY A 223 -0.83 25.80 -1.08
C GLY A 223 -1.39 26.73 -2.18
N LYS A 224 -2.06 27.82 -1.79
CA LYS A 224 -2.55 28.85 -2.70
C LYS A 224 -1.41 29.76 -3.13
N ASP A 225 -1.47 30.17 -4.38
CA ASP A 225 -0.50 31.09 -4.95
C ASP A 225 -0.76 32.51 -4.47
N GLU A 226 0.18 33.07 -3.72
CA GLU A 226 0.19 34.48 -3.34
C GLU A 226 1.27 35.23 -4.12
N LYS A 227 1.03 36.51 -4.40
CA LYS A 227 2.03 37.40 -5.02
C LYS A 227 2.68 38.23 -3.92
N ALA A 228 4.00 38.23 -3.89
CA ALA A 228 4.80 39.08 -3.02
C ALA A 228 5.70 39.98 -3.86
N THR A 229 5.76 41.26 -3.50
CA THR A 229 6.63 42.24 -4.18
C THR A 229 7.91 42.41 -3.39
N LEU A 230 9.05 42.07 -3.98
CA LEU A 230 10.37 42.37 -3.42
C LEU A 230 10.77 43.79 -3.82
N ASP A 231 10.97 44.66 -2.84
CA ASP A 231 11.39 46.04 -3.03
C ASP A 231 12.59 46.38 -2.13
N PRO A 232 13.82 46.35 -2.67
CA PRO A 232 15.03 46.76 -1.93
C PRO A 232 15.03 48.22 -1.45
N GLY A 233 14.21 49.09 -2.06
CA GLY A 233 14.14 50.51 -1.75
C GLY A 233 13.10 50.90 -0.68
N SER A 234 12.33 49.94 -0.15
CA SER A 234 11.32 50.21 0.89
C SER A 234 11.96 50.58 2.23
N GLU A 235 11.45 51.58 2.94
CA GLU A 235 11.96 51.98 4.26
C GLU A 235 11.69 50.92 5.36
N SER A 236 10.70 50.05 5.14
CA SER A 236 10.27 49.02 6.08
C SER A 236 10.65 47.61 5.60
N PRO A 237 11.06 46.70 6.52
CA PRO A 237 11.38 45.30 6.21
C PRO A 237 10.16 44.51 5.71
N TYR A 238 8.97 44.91 6.14
CA TYR A 238 7.68 44.40 5.74
C TYR A 238 6.68 45.56 5.62
N ALA A 239 5.94 45.61 4.52
CA ALA A 239 4.81 46.52 4.36
C ALA A 239 3.66 45.79 3.66
N GLU A 240 2.44 46.00 4.16
CA GLU A 240 1.23 45.55 3.49
C GLU A 240 0.57 46.76 2.84
N ASN A 241 0.45 46.74 1.52
CA ASN A 241 -0.34 47.72 0.79
C ASN A 241 -1.63 47.06 0.35
N THR A 242 -2.76 47.55 0.86
CA THR A 242 -4.08 47.12 0.41
C THR A 242 -4.44 47.96 -0.81
N VAL A 243 -4.31 47.41 -2.01
CA VAL A 243 -4.73 48.07 -3.25
C VAL A 243 -5.77 47.18 -3.91
N ALA A 244 -7.03 47.65 -3.91
CA ALA A 244 -8.16 47.04 -4.62
C ALA A 244 -8.38 45.53 -4.31
N GLU A 245 -8.88 45.22 -3.10
CA GLU A 245 -9.27 43.88 -2.62
C GLU A 245 -8.16 42.81 -2.50
N ASP A 246 -6.97 43.02 -3.07
CA ASP A 246 -5.80 42.18 -2.86
C ASP A 246 -4.77 42.85 -1.93
N VAL A 247 -4.27 42.07 -0.96
CA VAL A 247 -3.18 42.49 -0.05
C VAL A 247 -1.84 42.25 -0.73
N GLU A 248 -1.18 43.31 -1.21
CA GLU A 248 0.19 43.19 -1.71
C GLU A 248 1.18 43.21 -0.54
N LYS A 249 1.82 42.05 -0.31
CA LYS A 249 2.90 41.91 0.67
C LYS A 249 4.21 42.40 0.06
N ILE A 250 4.76 43.48 0.58
CA ILE A 250 6.04 44.06 0.16
C ILE A 250 7.13 43.66 1.16
N PHE A 251 8.22 43.08 0.66
CA PHE A 251 9.37 42.67 1.46
C PHE A 251 10.63 43.43 1.03
N ASN A 252 11.39 43.97 1.99
CA ASN A 252 12.71 44.52 1.72
C ASN A 252 13.82 43.53 2.13
N PRO A 253 14.53 42.88 1.19
CA PRO A 253 15.58 41.92 1.53
C PRO A 253 16.83 42.54 2.20
N LEU A 254 17.06 43.85 2.10
CA LEU A 254 18.21 44.53 2.71
C LEU A 254 18.01 44.82 4.20
N LEU A 255 16.76 44.93 4.64
CA LEU A 255 16.39 45.29 6.00
C LEU A 255 15.72 44.06 6.65
N GLY A 256 16.45 43.35 7.52
CA GLY A 256 15.89 42.22 8.27
C GLY A 256 16.86 41.05 8.43
N LYS A 257 16.54 40.16 9.38
CA LYS A 257 17.16 38.83 9.46
C LYS A 257 16.11 37.81 9.08
N TYR A 258 16.37 37.10 8.00
CA TYR A 258 15.49 36.05 7.49
C TYR A 258 16.10 34.69 7.84
N ASP A 259 15.27 33.78 8.31
CA ASP A 259 15.62 32.37 8.49
C ASP A 259 14.64 31.53 7.67
N VAL A 260 15.10 30.37 7.22
CA VAL A 260 14.30 29.44 6.43
C VAL A 260 14.17 28.14 7.19
N VAL A 261 12.92 27.75 7.42
CA VAL A 261 12.54 26.42 7.87
C VAL A 261 11.96 25.70 6.67
N ILE A 262 12.56 24.58 6.31
CA ILE A 262 12.01 23.68 5.30
C ILE A 262 11.26 22.60 6.04
N ASP A 263 9.95 22.59 5.85
CA ASP A 263 9.12 21.48 6.26
C ASP A 263 8.98 20.53 5.07
N THR A 264 9.58 19.35 5.17
CA THR A 264 9.30 18.24 4.26
C THR A 264 8.34 17.28 4.94
N GLY A 265 7.16 17.79 5.28
CA GLY A 265 6.05 16.95 5.64
C GLY A 265 5.66 16.02 4.48
N PRO A 266 4.86 14.98 4.75
CA PRO A 266 4.20 14.24 3.70
C PRO A 266 3.46 15.22 2.78
N SER A 267 3.34 14.90 1.49
CA SER A 267 2.75 15.83 0.52
C SER A 267 1.44 16.40 1.06
N TYR A 268 1.09 17.65 0.75
CA TYR A 268 -0.15 18.27 1.22
C TYR A 268 -1.39 17.36 1.01
N GLN A 269 -1.38 16.60 -0.08
CA GLN A 269 -2.39 15.57 -0.35
C GLN A 269 -2.39 14.45 0.69
N THR A 270 -1.23 13.93 1.08
CA THR A 270 -1.08 12.91 2.13
C THR A 270 -1.47 13.45 3.50
N GLN A 271 -1.05 14.67 3.87
CA GLN A 271 -1.49 15.29 5.14
C GLN A 271 -3.00 15.47 5.20
N ARG A 272 -3.63 15.87 4.09
CA ARG A 272 -5.10 15.95 4.00
C ARG A 272 -5.76 14.59 4.14
N GLN A 273 -5.23 13.55 3.50
CA GLN A 273 -5.74 12.19 3.62
C GLN A 273 -5.62 11.64 5.06
N GLU A 274 -4.49 11.86 5.72
CA GLU A 274 -4.28 11.46 7.12
C GLU A 274 -5.19 12.26 8.06
N SER A 275 -5.28 13.57 7.86
CA SER A 275 -6.20 14.44 8.60
C SER A 275 -7.64 13.98 8.43
N ALA A 276 -8.07 13.68 7.20
CA ALA A 276 -9.39 13.15 6.93
C ALA A 276 -9.63 11.82 7.65
N ALA A 277 -8.67 10.88 7.62
CA ALA A 277 -8.81 9.61 8.33
C ALA A 277 -8.93 9.77 9.85
N ILE A 278 -8.08 10.62 10.45
CA ILE A 278 -8.12 10.93 11.89
C ILE A 278 -9.43 11.64 12.25
N LEU A 279 -9.84 12.63 11.47
CA LEU A 279 -11.08 13.38 11.69
C LEU A 279 -12.31 12.49 11.50
N THR A 280 -12.28 11.52 10.59
CA THR A 280 -13.35 10.52 10.42
C THR A 280 -13.45 9.63 11.65
N ASP A 281 -12.33 9.08 12.15
CA ASP A 281 -12.30 8.22 13.34
C ASP A 281 -12.75 9.00 14.58
N LEU A 282 -12.30 10.26 14.70
CA LEU A 282 -12.67 11.14 15.80
C LEU A 282 -14.16 11.52 15.75
N ALA A 283 -14.71 11.79 14.55
CA ALA A 283 -16.13 12.04 14.33
C ALA A 283 -16.99 10.79 14.61
N ALA A 284 -16.50 9.60 14.26
CA ALA A 284 -17.18 8.34 14.56
C ALA A 284 -17.23 8.06 16.07
N LYS A 285 -16.19 8.44 16.81
CA LYS A 285 -16.11 8.28 18.28
C LYS A 285 -16.85 9.36 19.04
N ASN A 286 -16.95 10.56 18.48
CA ASN A 286 -17.65 11.69 19.10
C ASN A 286 -18.46 12.48 18.05
N PRO A 287 -19.76 12.17 17.90
CA PRO A 287 -20.66 12.87 16.96
C PRO A 287 -20.78 14.39 17.21
N GLN A 288 -20.44 14.89 18.40
CA GLN A 288 -20.47 16.33 18.70
C GLN A 288 -19.43 17.12 17.91
N ILE A 289 -18.36 16.49 17.43
CA ILE A 289 -17.31 17.14 16.64
C ILE A 289 -17.83 17.54 15.27
N MET A 290 -18.76 16.77 14.68
CA MET A 290 -19.45 17.16 13.46
C MET A 290 -20.31 18.42 13.65
N GLY A 291 -20.82 18.65 14.87
CA GLY A 291 -21.59 19.84 15.21
C GLY A 291 -20.75 21.09 15.51
N ALA A 292 -19.47 20.93 15.86
CA ALA A 292 -18.58 22.03 16.26
C ALA A 292 -17.50 22.36 15.21
N ALA A 293 -17.03 21.36 14.46
CA ALA A 293 -15.92 21.46 13.50
C ALA A 293 -16.18 20.62 12.23
N GLY A 294 -17.46 20.40 11.90
CA GLY A 294 -17.85 19.63 10.71
C GLY A 294 -17.40 20.27 9.39
N ASP A 295 -17.21 21.59 9.36
CA ASP A 295 -16.66 22.33 8.24
C ASP A 295 -15.18 21.98 7.98
N ILE A 296 -14.36 21.87 9.04
CA ILE A 296 -12.94 21.47 8.95
C ILE A 296 -12.83 20.02 8.49
N VAL A 297 -13.67 19.14 9.03
CA VAL A 297 -13.73 17.72 8.62
C VAL A 297 -14.09 17.62 7.14
N MET A 298 -15.10 18.34 6.66
CA MET A 298 -15.48 18.31 5.26
C MET A 298 -14.41 18.89 4.33
N ARG A 299 -13.72 19.98 4.72
CA ARG A 299 -12.61 20.56 3.95
C ARG A 299 -11.40 19.60 3.85
N SER A 300 -11.24 18.69 4.81
CA SER A 300 -10.16 17.68 4.76
C SER A 300 -10.37 16.61 3.68
N TYR A 301 -11.61 16.38 3.23
CA TYR A 301 -11.91 15.40 2.18
C TYR A 301 -11.72 15.96 0.77
N ASP A 302 -11.32 15.09 -0.15
CA ASP A 302 -11.03 15.44 -1.55
C ASP A 302 -12.16 14.96 -2.48
N PHE A 303 -13.34 15.58 -2.35
CA PHE A 303 -14.44 15.38 -3.30
C PHE A 303 -14.95 16.72 -3.85
N PRO A 304 -15.56 16.75 -5.06
CA PRO A 304 -15.86 17.99 -5.79
C PRO A 304 -16.76 19.00 -5.06
N MET A 305 -17.44 18.59 -4.00
CA MET A 305 -18.38 19.40 -3.22
C MET A 305 -17.93 19.65 -1.77
N ALA A 306 -16.72 19.22 -1.40
CA ALA A 306 -16.19 19.35 -0.04
C ALA A 306 -16.12 20.81 0.41
N GLU A 307 -15.65 21.70 -0.47
CA GLU A 307 -15.53 23.13 -0.23
C GLU A 307 -16.91 23.82 -0.04
N GLU A 308 -17.92 23.41 -0.82
CA GLU A 308 -19.27 23.95 -0.72
C GLU A 308 -20.00 23.47 0.54
N LEU A 309 -19.83 22.19 0.89
CA LEU A 309 -20.38 21.62 2.12
C LEU A 309 -19.72 22.21 3.35
N ALA A 310 -18.39 22.40 3.34
CA ALA A 310 -17.66 23.07 4.41
C ALA A 310 -18.21 24.50 4.64
N LYS A 311 -18.38 25.28 3.57
CA LYS A 311 -18.96 26.63 3.64
C LYS A 311 -20.41 26.65 4.15
N ARG A 312 -21.19 25.60 3.90
CA ARG A 312 -22.57 25.48 4.43
C ARG A 312 -22.55 25.12 5.91
N LEU A 313 -21.71 24.19 6.30
CA LEU A 313 -21.53 23.78 7.70
C LEU A 313 -21.02 24.95 8.55
N GLU A 314 -20.08 25.73 8.03
CA GLU A 314 -19.56 26.94 8.66
C GLU A 314 -20.65 27.99 8.93
N LYS A 315 -21.65 28.09 8.04
CA LYS A 315 -22.80 28.99 8.22
C LYS A 315 -23.80 28.49 9.25
N THR A 316 -23.90 27.17 9.46
CA THR A 316 -24.79 26.55 10.44
C THR A 316 -24.19 26.43 11.84
N LEU A 317 -22.89 26.70 12.01
CA LEU A 317 -22.22 26.70 13.31
C LEU A 317 -22.76 27.81 14.24
N PRO A 318 -23.04 27.51 15.53
CA PRO A 318 -23.44 28.51 16.52
C PRO A 318 -22.42 29.68 16.60
N PRO A 319 -22.87 30.94 16.78
CA PRO A 319 -22.04 32.15 16.67
C PRO A 319 -21.02 32.39 17.81
N GLY A 320 -20.32 31.34 18.26
CA GLY A 320 -19.25 31.41 19.27
C GLY A 320 -18.03 30.51 19.01
N MET A 321 -18.04 29.70 17.94
CA MET A 321 -16.92 28.81 17.54
C MET A 321 -16.23 29.21 16.23
N LYS A 322 -16.62 30.36 15.65
CA LYS A 322 -15.95 30.89 14.45
C LYS A 322 -14.66 31.58 14.87
N GLU A 323 -13.51 31.14 14.39
CA GLU A 323 -12.22 31.80 14.65
C GLU A 323 -12.08 33.16 13.93
N ASP A 324 -13.00 33.53 13.03
CA ASP A 324 -12.99 34.82 12.31
C ASP A 324 -14.31 35.60 12.38
N ALA A 325 -14.75 35.95 13.59
CA ALA A 325 -15.79 36.97 13.75
C ALA A 325 -15.48 37.91 14.92
N LYS A 326 -14.82 39.04 14.59
CA LYS A 326 -15.01 40.30 15.33
C LYS A 326 -16.52 40.51 15.48
N GLN A 327 -16.98 40.52 16.73
CA GLN A 327 -18.35 40.73 17.15
C GLN A 327 -19.09 41.78 16.31
N PRO A 328 -20.20 41.40 15.65
CA PRO A 328 -21.28 42.34 15.38
C PRO A 328 -22.41 42.07 16.38
N GLN A 329 -22.79 43.11 17.10
CA GLN A 329 -23.91 43.12 18.06
C GLN A 329 -25.18 42.56 17.42
N ILE A 330 -25.86 41.67 18.14
CA ILE A 330 -27.13 41.04 17.75
C ILE A 330 -28.26 42.06 17.93
N PRO A 331 -29.05 42.41 16.89
CA PRO A 331 -30.26 43.21 17.04
C PRO A 331 -31.38 42.45 17.78
N PRO A 332 -32.15 43.13 18.66
CA PRO A 332 -33.17 42.52 19.51
C PRO A 332 -34.36 41.85 18.79
N GLN A 333 -34.47 41.98 17.46
CA GLN A 333 -35.49 41.29 16.66
C GLN A 333 -35.19 39.79 16.46
N VAL A 334 -33.93 39.37 16.53
CA VAL A 334 -33.53 37.96 16.32
C VAL A 334 -33.85 37.11 17.56
N GLN A 335 -33.93 37.72 18.74
CA GLN A 335 -34.18 37.02 20.00
C GLN A 335 -35.61 36.45 20.08
N GLN A 336 -36.58 37.10 19.42
CA GLN A 336 -37.96 36.65 19.38
C GLN A 336 -38.17 35.51 18.36
N GLN A 337 -37.39 35.53 17.26
CA GLN A 337 -37.39 34.46 16.26
C GLN A 337 -36.66 33.21 16.78
N MET A 338 -35.64 33.39 17.63
CA MET A 338 -34.93 32.31 18.32
C MET A 338 -35.83 31.55 19.28
N GLN A 339 -36.75 32.22 19.98
CA GLN A 339 -37.69 31.57 20.89
C GLN A 339 -38.73 30.70 20.15
N GLN A 340 -39.13 31.11 18.95
CA GLN A 340 -40.02 30.35 18.08
C GLN A 340 -39.31 29.17 17.41
N ALA A 341 -38.04 29.33 17.03
CA ALA A 341 -37.20 28.25 16.54
C ALA A 341 -36.86 27.22 17.65
N GLN A 342 -36.78 27.65 18.91
CA GLN A 342 -36.49 26.78 20.04
C GLN A 342 -37.64 25.81 20.34
N GLN A 343 -38.90 26.24 20.21
CA GLN A 343 -40.07 25.36 20.28
C GLN A 343 -40.13 24.36 19.12
N GLN A 344 -39.72 24.77 17.92
CA GLN A 344 -39.67 23.87 16.76
C GLN A 344 -38.51 22.86 16.88
N SER A 345 -37.40 23.27 17.52
CA SER A 345 -36.26 22.41 17.81
C SER A 345 -36.59 21.33 18.85
N GLU A 346 -37.42 21.63 19.86
CA GLU A 346 -37.87 20.62 20.83
C GLU A 346 -38.73 19.54 20.19
N GLN A 347 -39.64 19.91 19.27
CA GLN A 347 -40.41 18.92 18.50
C GLN A 347 -39.52 18.09 17.57
N MET A 348 -38.51 18.70 16.94
CA MET A 348 -37.58 17.97 16.09
C MET A 348 -36.67 17.02 16.90
N GLN A 349 -36.26 17.42 18.11
CA GLN A 349 -35.46 16.58 19.01
C GLN A 349 -36.20 15.32 19.45
N GLN A 350 -37.50 15.44 19.75
CA GLN A 350 -38.33 14.27 20.05
C GLN A 350 -38.44 13.31 18.86
N HIS A 351 -38.51 13.84 17.64
CA HIS A 351 -38.58 13.01 16.44
C HIS A 351 -37.25 12.33 16.12
N ILE A 352 -36.12 13.02 16.35
CA ILE A 352 -34.77 12.45 16.20
C ILE A 352 -34.54 11.32 17.21
N GLN A 353 -34.95 11.47 18.49
CA GLN A 353 -34.84 10.39 19.48
C GLN A 353 -35.66 9.15 19.09
N MET A 354 -36.83 9.33 18.49
CA MET A 354 -37.66 8.21 18.01
C MET A 354 -37.00 7.48 16.83
N LEU A 355 -36.39 8.22 15.91
CA LEU A 355 -35.62 7.67 14.79
C LEU A 355 -34.35 6.95 15.26
N GLU A 356 -33.66 7.51 16.26
CA GLU A 356 -32.44 6.93 16.84
C GLU A 356 -32.73 5.59 17.55
N GLN A 357 -33.87 5.49 18.26
CA GLN A 357 -34.35 4.22 18.82
C GLN A 357 -34.64 3.17 17.74
N SER A 358 -35.29 3.55 16.63
CA SER A 358 -35.56 2.61 15.54
C SER A 358 -34.30 2.14 14.81
N LEU A 359 -33.29 3.01 14.65
CA LEU A 359 -31.99 2.65 14.09
C LEU A 359 -31.20 1.73 15.03
N GLN A 360 -31.28 1.93 16.34
CA GLN A 360 -30.68 1.01 17.32
C GLN A 360 -31.33 -0.37 17.29
N GLU A 361 -32.66 -0.46 17.16
CA GLU A 361 -33.35 -1.75 17.01
C GLU A 361 -32.94 -2.47 15.72
N ILE A 362 -32.82 -1.75 14.60
CA ILE A 362 -32.38 -2.33 13.32
C ILE A 362 -30.91 -2.78 13.41
N GLY A 363 -30.03 -1.97 14.01
CA GLY A 363 -28.64 -2.34 14.24
C GLY A 363 -28.47 -3.55 15.16
N GLY A 364 -29.31 -3.66 16.19
CA GLY A 364 -29.35 -4.83 17.07
C GLY A 364 -29.72 -6.12 16.33
N LYS A 365 -30.75 -6.06 15.48
CA LYS A 365 -31.17 -7.19 14.63
C LYS A 365 -30.10 -7.58 13.59
N TYR A 366 -29.37 -6.61 13.05
CA TYR A 366 -28.28 -6.87 12.10
C TYR A 366 -27.10 -7.58 12.79
N ASN A 367 -26.73 -7.15 14.00
CA ASN A 367 -25.68 -7.78 14.80
C ASN A 367 -26.06 -9.21 15.24
N GLU A 368 -27.32 -9.47 15.62
CA GLU A 368 -27.79 -10.83 15.92
C GLU A 368 -27.77 -11.74 14.68
N LEU A 369 -28.14 -11.21 13.51
CA LEU A 369 -28.08 -11.95 12.24
C LEU A 369 -26.63 -12.28 11.85
N GLU A 370 -25.69 -11.36 12.09
CA GLU A 370 -24.28 -11.58 11.77
C GLU A 370 -23.62 -12.57 12.74
N GLN A 371 -23.95 -12.49 14.04
CA GLN A 371 -23.51 -13.47 15.03
C GLN A 371 -24.07 -14.87 14.73
N SER A 372 -25.34 -14.99 14.34
CA SER A 372 -25.91 -16.29 13.97
C SER A 372 -25.23 -16.89 12.72
N ARG A 373 -24.91 -16.07 11.70
CA ARG A 373 -24.09 -16.51 10.55
C ARG A 373 -22.70 -16.97 10.94
N GLN A 374 -22.02 -16.28 11.87
CA GLN A 374 -20.69 -16.69 12.34
C GLN A 374 -20.74 -17.99 13.14
N ILE A 375 -21.76 -18.16 13.99
CA ILE A 375 -21.96 -19.41 14.74
C ILE A 375 -22.24 -20.58 13.79
N GLU A 376 -23.03 -20.36 12.74
CA GLU A 376 -23.34 -21.38 11.74
C GLU A 376 -22.12 -21.73 10.87
N ALA A 377 -21.34 -20.73 10.45
CA ALA A 377 -20.07 -20.94 9.75
C ALA A 377 -19.04 -21.68 10.62
N GLY A 378 -18.93 -21.32 11.91
CA GLY A 378 -18.05 -22.00 12.86
C GLY A 378 -18.46 -23.44 13.13
N LYS A 379 -19.77 -23.75 13.18
CA LYS A 379 -20.26 -25.14 13.28
C LYS A 379 -19.89 -25.95 12.04
N LEU A 380 -20.03 -25.38 10.85
CA LEU A 380 -19.66 -26.04 9.59
C LEU A 380 -18.15 -26.35 9.53
N GLU A 381 -17.31 -25.45 10.05
CA GLU A 381 -15.86 -25.64 10.13
C GLU A 381 -15.47 -26.71 11.16
N VAL A 382 -16.11 -26.71 12.34
CA VAL A 382 -15.94 -27.76 13.35
C VAL A 382 -16.37 -29.12 12.81
N ASP A 383 -17.46 -29.19 12.04
CA ASP A 383 -17.91 -30.44 11.42
C ASP A 383 -16.95 -30.93 10.33
N ARG A 384 -16.37 -30.02 9.52
CA ARG A 384 -15.29 -30.36 8.58
C ARG A 384 -14.06 -30.90 9.29
N MET A 385 -13.62 -30.23 10.35
CA MET A 385 -12.44 -30.64 11.13
C MET A 385 -12.67 -31.98 11.82
N ASN A 386 -13.87 -32.23 12.34
CA ASN A 386 -14.26 -33.53 12.90
C ASN A 386 -14.28 -34.62 11.83
N ALA A 387 -14.75 -34.33 10.62
CA ALA A 387 -14.73 -35.26 9.50
C ALA A 387 -13.30 -35.60 9.04
N GLU A 388 -12.39 -34.62 9.01
CA GLU A 388 -10.97 -34.83 8.72
C GLU A 388 -10.27 -35.62 9.83
N THR A 389 -10.56 -35.31 11.09
CA THR A 389 -10.01 -36.05 12.24
C THR A 389 -10.47 -37.50 12.23
N ALA A 390 -11.74 -37.76 11.85
CA ALA A 390 -12.26 -39.11 11.68
C ALA A 390 -11.57 -39.84 10.51
N ARG A 391 -11.30 -39.16 9.39
CA ARG A 391 -10.53 -39.73 8.26
C ARG A 391 -9.10 -40.09 8.67
N MET A 392 -8.44 -39.21 9.41
CA MET A 392 -7.07 -39.42 9.88
C MET A 392 -6.99 -40.60 10.87
N LYS A 393 -7.95 -40.71 11.81
CA LYS A 393 -8.04 -41.87 12.70
C LYS A 393 -8.31 -43.17 11.93
N ALA A 394 -9.22 -43.16 10.97
CA ALA A 394 -9.51 -44.34 10.14
C ALA A 394 -8.29 -44.77 9.31
N GLN A 395 -7.52 -43.82 8.76
CA GLN A 395 -6.26 -44.11 8.07
C GLN A 395 -5.19 -44.66 9.03
N GLY A 396 -5.06 -44.10 10.23
CA GLY A 396 -4.16 -44.60 11.26
C GLY A 396 -4.50 -46.02 11.71
N GLU A 397 -5.78 -46.33 11.93
CA GLU A 397 -6.25 -47.68 12.28
C GLU A 397 -6.04 -48.69 11.14
N LEU A 398 -6.26 -48.29 9.89
CA LEU A 398 -5.94 -49.11 8.71
C LEU A 398 -4.45 -49.41 8.61
N GLN A 399 -3.59 -48.43 8.93
CA GLN A 399 -2.14 -48.58 8.89
C GLN A 399 -1.63 -49.48 10.02
N ILE A 400 -2.19 -49.35 11.23
CA ILE A 400 -1.88 -50.22 12.38
C ILE A 400 -2.31 -51.68 12.09
N LYS A 401 -3.51 -51.88 11.52
CA LYS A 401 -3.98 -53.21 11.12
C LYS A 401 -3.18 -53.81 9.96
N ALA A 402 -2.68 -52.99 9.04
CA ALA A 402 -1.79 -53.45 7.96
C ALA A 402 -0.40 -53.90 8.46
N SER A 403 0.03 -53.43 9.63
CA SER A 403 1.32 -53.79 10.25
C SER A 403 1.30 -55.01 11.18
N GLN A 404 0.14 -55.63 11.45
CA GLN A 404 0.07 -56.88 12.21
C GLN A 404 0.12 -58.09 11.26
N PRO A 405 1.11 -59.00 11.36
CA PRO A 405 1.12 -60.21 10.57
C PRO A 405 0.38 -61.31 11.33
N THR A 406 -0.83 -61.68 10.89
CA THR A 406 -1.36 -63.07 10.76
C THR A 406 -2.90 -63.16 10.79
N ASN A 407 -3.44 -63.91 9.83
CA ASN A 407 -4.67 -64.71 9.85
C ASN A 407 -6.07 -64.10 10.11
N GLU A 408 -6.42 -62.92 9.58
CA GLU A 408 -7.83 -62.46 9.55
C GLU A 408 -8.22 -61.72 8.26
N LEU A 409 -7.82 -62.25 7.09
CA LEU A 409 -8.26 -61.76 5.76
C LEU A 409 -9.78 -61.54 5.63
N PRO A 410 -10.69 -62.40 6.15
CA PRO A 410 -12.13 -62.18 6.00
C PRO A 410 -12.71 -61.07 6.90
N GLU A 411 -12.08 -60.70 8.02
CA GLU A 411 -12.56 -59.60 8.87
C GLU A 411 -12.13 -58.22 8.36
N ILE A 412 -10.93 -58.13 7.77
CA ILE A 412 -10.46 -56.89 7.15
C ILE A 412 -11.33 -56.52 5.93
N GLU A 413 -11.78 -57.49 5.14
CA GLU A 413 -12.70 -57.24 4.01
C GLU A 413 -14.10 -56.81 4.48
N LYS A 414 -14.64 -57.44 5.54
CA LYS A 414 -15.92 -57.01 6.12
C LYS A 414 -15.86 -55.59 6.67
N LEU A 415 -14.81 -55.25 7.40
CA LEU A 415 -14.63 -53.90 7.95
C LEU A 415 -14.40 -52.84 6.87
N ARG A 416 -13.69 -53.19 5.78
CA ARG A 416 -13.56 -52.32 4.60
C ARG A 416 -14.91 -52.10 3.91
N PHE A 417 -15.69 -53.16 3.73
CA PHE A 417 -17.02 -53.08 3.13
C PHE A 417 -17.97 -52.23 3.99
N GLU A 418 -17.97 -52.42 5.32
CA GLU A 418 -18.76 -51.59 6.24
C GLU A 418 -18.32 -50.12 6.23
N ALA A 419 -17.01 -49.85 6.16
CA ALA A 419 -16.50 -48.49 6.05
C ALA A 419 -16.92 -47.82 4.73
N ASP A 420 -16.82 -48.54 3.60
CA ASP A 420 -17.24 -48.04 2.29
C ASP A 420 -18.75 -47.78 2.22
N VAL A 421 -19.58 -48.66 2.79
CA VAL A 421 -21.03 -48.46 2.89
C VAL A 421 -21.34 -47.22 3.73
N LYS A 422 -20.62 -47.00 4.83
CA LYS A 422 -20.83 -45.84 5.71
C LYS A 422 -20.39 -44.52 5.05
N ILE A 423 -19.31 -44.55 4.26
CA ILE A 423 -18.87 -43.40 3.46
C ILE A 423 -19.91 -43.08 2.38
N ARG A 424 -20.43 -44.10 1.69
CA ARG A 424 -21.42 -43.93 0.63
C ARG A 424 -22.75 -43.39 1.17
N LEU A 425 -23.21 -43.86 2.33
CA LEU A 425 -24.37 -43.30 3.04
C LEU A 425 -24.19 -41.82 3.38
N LYS A 426 -23.03 -41.44 3.93
CA LYS A 426 -22.75 -40.03 4.23
C LYS A 426 -22.66 -39.15 2.98
N GLN A 427 -22.16 -39.69 1.86
CA GLN A 427 -22.16 -38.97 0.58
C GLN A 427 -23.59 -38.77 0.06
N MET A 428 -24.44 -39.79 0.15
CA MET A 428 -25.86 -39.67 -0.18
C MET A 428 -26.59 -38.65 0.70
N ASP A 429 -26.29 -38.59 2.00
CA ASP A 429 -26.87 -37.58 2.90
C ASP A 429 -26.41 -36.15 2.54
N ILE A 430 -25.14 -35.96 2.16
CA ILE A 430 -24.60 -34.67 1.71
C ILE A 430 -25.23 -34.24 0.40
N ASP A 431 -25.39 -35.17 -0.55
CA ASP A 431 -25.99 -34.87 -1.85
C ASP A 431 -27.50 -34.61 -1.72
N ALA A 432 -28.20 -35.35 -0.86
CA ALA A 432 -29.60 -35.06 -0.51
C ALA A 432 -29.75 -33.69 0.18
N ALA A 433 -28.82 -33.32 1.07
CA ALA A 433 -28.83 -32.00 1.72
C ALA A 433 -28.61 -30.87 0.69
N LYS A 434 -27.70 -31.06 -0.28
CA LYS A 434 -27.50 -30.11 -1.38
C LYS A 434 -28.73 -30.00 -2.28
N GLU A 435 -29.38 -31.12 -2.62
CA GLU A 435 -30.61 -31.09 -3.42
C GLU A 435 -31.75 -30.38 -2.68
N ILE A 436 -31.88 -30.58 -1.36
CA ILE A 436 -32.85 -29.86 -0.52
C ILE A 436 -32.54 -28.36 -0.49
N GLU A 437 -31.26 -27.98 -0.43
CA GLU A 437 -30.84 -26.58 -0.42
C GLU A 437 -31.06 -25.90 -1.79
N ILE A 438 -30.80 -26.61 -2.89
CA ILE A 438 -31.11 -26.18 -4.25
C ILE A 438 -32.63 -26.04 -4.43
N MET A 439 -33.42 -27.00 -3.95
CA MET A 439 -34.89 -26.94 -3.98
C MET A 439 -35.44 -25.75 -3.17
N ARG A 440 -34.86 -25.47 -1.98
CA ARG A 440 -35.20 -24.27 -1.21
C ARG A 440 -34.81 -22.98 -1.93
N HIS A 441 -33.71 -22.99 -2.67
CA HIS A 441 -33.28 -21.84 -3.45
C HIS A 441 -34.21 -21.60 -4.63
N CYS A 442 -34.59 -22.65 -5.38
CA CYS A 442 -35.58 -22.58 -6.45
C CYS A 442 -36.95 -22.11 -5.92
N GLN A 443 -37.45 -22.64 -4.80
CA GLN A 443 -38.70 -22.16 -4.19
C GLN A 443 -38.65 -20.69 -3.76
N LYS A 444 -37.49 -20.18 -3.32
CA LYS A 444 -37.31 -18.76 -2.99
C LYS A 444 -37.27 -17.87 -4.24
N VAL A 445 -36.68 -18.36 -5.33
CA VAL A 445 -36.67 -17.65 -6.62
C VAL A 445 -38.08 -17.62 -7.22
N ASP A 446 -38.79 -18.74 -7.23
CA ASP A 446 -40.19 -18.80 -7.69
C ASP A 446 -41.12 -17.90 -6.87
N MET A 447 -40.96 -17.84 -5.53
CA MET A 447 -41.70 -16.91 -4.67
C MET A 447 -41.36 -15.44 -4.93
N HIS A 448 -40.14 -15.14 -5.35
CA HIS A 448 -39.72 -13.77 -5.67
C HIS A 448 -40.23 -13.33 -7.04
N ASP A 449 -40.26 -14.24 -8.02
CA ASP A 449 -40.82 -14.00 -9.34
C ASP A 449 -42.35 -13.84 -9.29
N ILE A 450 -43.06 -14.61 -8.45
CA ILE A 450 -44.50 -14.43 -8.21
C ILE A 450 -44.79 -13.04 -7.60
N GLN A 451 -43.99 -12.59 -6.62
CA GLN A 451 -44.13 -11.26 -6.01
C GLN A 451 -43.80 -10.10 -6.97
N GLN A 452 -42.94 -10.31 -7.97
CA GLN A 452 -42.65 -9.31 -9.00
C GLN A 452 -43.71 -9.26 -10.11
N THR A 453 -44.45 -10.35 -10.34
CA THR A 453 -45.55 -10.38 -11.32
C THR A 453 -46.90 -9.86 -10.79
N GLU A 454 -47.10 -9.73 -9.47
CA GLU A 454 -48.34 -9.23 -8.86
C GLU A 454 -48.38 -7.70 -8.61
N ILE A 455 -47.50 -6.91 -9.25
CA ILE A 455 -47.62 -5.45 -9.27
C ILE A 455 -48.01 -4.98 -10.69
N PRO A 456 -49.30 -4.96 -11.04
CA PRO A 456 -49.79 -4.13 -12.14
C PRO A 456 -50.16 -2.74 -11.60
N GLN A 457 -49.52 -1.71 -12.19
CA GLN A 457 -49.86 -0.27 -12.24
C GLN A 457 -50.38 0.43 -10.98
#